data_AF-A0A2D3WEM6-F1
#
_entry.id   AF-A0A2D3WEM6-F1
#
_cell.length_a   1.000
_cell.length_b   1.000
_cell.length_c   1.000
_cell.angle_alpha   90.00
_cell.angle_beta   90.00
_cell.angle_gamma   90.00
#
_symmetry.space_group_name_H-M   'P 1'
#
loop_
_entity.id
_entity.type
_entity.pdbx_description
1 polymer ?
#
loop_
_entity_poly.entity_id
_entity_poly.type
_entity_poly.pdbx_seq_one_letter_code
_entity_poly.pdbx_strand_id
1 'polypeptide(L)' 'MEINNVQVCNVCLRTSEESPNAVFIKAMKGGEEIHVCTGCIPHIIHGSGDVAKSNAQVAAELNR' A
#
# COMPACT_ATOMS: atom_id res chain seq x y z
N MET A 1 0.04 2.27 -3.84
CA MET A 1 0.03 2.99 -5.13
C MET A 1 -1.21 3.86 -5.15
N GLU A 2 -1.37 4.64 -6.20
CA GLU A 2 -2.60 5.34 -6.49
C GLU A 2 -3.13 4.85 -7.85
N ILE A 3 -4.42 4.55 -7.92
CA ILE A 3 -5.12 4.14 -9.15
C ILE A 3 -6.37 4.99 -9.25
N ASN A 4 -6.54 5.77 -10.32
CA ASN A 4 -7.72 6.61 -10.53
C ASN A 4 -8.06 7.50 -9.32
N ASN A 5 -7.03 8.12 -8.72
CA ASN A 5 -7.16 8.98 -7.52
C ASN A 5 -7.59 8.23 -6.24
N VAL A 6 -7.56 6.89 -6.25
CA VAL A 6 -7.82 6.02 -5.09
C VAL A 6 -6.50 5.44 -4.59
N GLN A 7 -6.16 5.72 -3.33
CA GLN A 7 -4.98 5.13 -2.69
C GLN A 7 -5.24 3.67 -2.36
N VAL A 8 -4.28 2.82 -2.72
CA VAL A 8 -4.29 1.37 -2.50
C VAL A 8 -3.09 1.02 -1.63
N CYS A 9 -3.33 0.31 -0.52
CA CYS A 9 -2.26 -0.09 0.37
C CYS A 9 -1.38 -1.19 -0.25
N ASN A 10 -0.08 -0.93 -0.39
CA ASN A 10 0.90 -1.92 -0.87
C ASN A 10 1.16 -3.09 0.09
N VAL A 11 0.46 -3.17 1.22
CA VAL A 11 0.56 -4.32 2.14
C VAL A 11 -0.71 -5.16 2.05
N CYS A 12 -1.85 -4.57 2.43
CA CYS A 12 -3.12 -5.28 2.57
C CYS A 12 -4.10 -5.10 1.40
N LEU A 13 -3.71 -4.39 0.34
CA LEU A 13 -4.53 -4.05 -0.84
C LEU A 13 -5.76 -3.19 -0.57
N ARG A 14 -6.11 -2.92 0.69
CA ARG A 14 -7.28 -2.11 1.02
C ARG A 14 -7.19 -0.71 0.39
N THR A 15 -8.30 -0.26 -0.15
CA THR A 15 -8.43 1.06 -0.75
C THR A 15 -8.85 2.12 0.27
N SER A 16 -8.63 3.38 -0.08
CA SER A 16 -9.16 4.53 0.68
C SER A 16 -10.70 4.60 0.66
N GLU A 17 -11.35 4.03 -0.35
CA GLU A 17 -12.82 3.95 -0.43
C GLU A 17 -13.39 2.93 0.55
N GLU A 18 -12.72 1.79 0.73
CA GLU A 18 -13.11 0.73 1.70
C GLU A 18 -12.85 1.14 3.16
N SER A 19 -12.06 2.19 3.39
CA SER A 19 -11.74 2.70 4.72
C SER A 19 -11.64 4.22 4.71
N PRO A 20 -12.78 4.93 4.72
CA PRO A 20 -12.83 6.38 4.53
C PRO A 20 -12.10 7.19 5.63
N ASN A 21 -11.88 6.59 6.80
CA ASN A 21 -11.13 7.20 7.90
C ASN A 21 -9.66 6.75 7.97
N ALA A 22 -9.21 5.87 7.07
CA ALA A 22 -7.83 5.42 7.06
C ALA A 22 -6.92 6.50 6.47
N VAL A 23 -5.88 6.86 7.22
CA VAL A 23 -4.80 7.70 6.70
C VAL A 23 -3.86 6.84 5.86
N PHE A 24 -3.51 7.33 4.67
CA PHE A 24 -2.50 6.75 3.80
C PHE A 24 -1.24 7.62 3.81
N ILE A 25 -0.09 6.97 3.77
CA ILE A 25 1.22 7.60 3.72
C ILE A 25 1.92 7.17 2.44
N LYS A 26 2.55 8.13 1.75
CA LYS A 26 3.48 7.86 0.65
C LYS A 26 4.81 7.41 1.21
N ALA A 27 5.32 6.28 0.73
CA ALA A 27 6.62 5.75 1.10
C ALA A 27 7.40 5.34 -0.15
N MET A 28 8.70 5.10 -0.01
CA MET A 28 9.54 4.62 -1.10
C MET A 28 9.88 3.14 -0.88
N LYS A 29 9.74 2.32 -1.92
CA LYS A 29 10.23 0.93 -1.94
C LYS A 29 10.98 0.71 -3.24
N GLY A 30 12.23 0.26 -3.18
CA GLY A 30 12.97 -0.14 -4.39
C GLY A 30 13.03 0.93 -5.49
N GLY A 31 12.98 2.22 -5.13
CA GLY A 31 12.99 3.34 -6.08
C GLY A 31 11.62 3.81 -6.59
N GLU A 32 10.51 3.15 -6.24
CA GLU A 32 9.15 3.59 -6.59
C GLU A 32 8.38 4.16 -5.38
N GLU A 33 7.48 5.09 -5.67
CA GLU A 33 6.50 5.60 -4.70
C GLU A 33 5.39 4.56 -4.50
N ILE A 34 5.17 4.19 -3.24
CA ILE A 34 4.11 3.29 -2.80
C ILE A 34 3.18 4.02 -1.84
N HIS A 35 1.97 3.47 -1.63
CA HIS A 35 1.05 3.98 -0.62
C HIS A 35 0.81 2.92 0.45
N VAL A 36 0.75 3.35 1.71
CA VAL A 36 0.61 2.46 2.86
C VAL A 36 -0.50 3.01 3.76
N CYS A 37 -1.50 2.21 4.11
CA CYS A 37 -2.46 2.59 5.13
C CYS A 37 -1.82 2.50 6.52
N THR A 38 -2.14 3.44 7.39
CA THR A 38 -1.57 3.51 8.75
C THR A 38 -1.76 2.23 9.57
N GLY A 39 -2.82 1.46 9.33
CA GLY A 39 -3.02 0.14 9.95
C GLY A 39 -1.96 -0.92 9.59
N CYS A 40 -1.25 -0.76 8.47
CA CYS A 40 -0.18 -1.66 8.06
C CYS A 40 1.22 -1.22 8.52
N ILE A 41 1.37 -0.04 9.13
CA ILE A 41 2.66 0.44 9.62
C ILE A 41 3.31 -0.52 10.63
N PRO A 42 2.58 -1.10 11.61
CA PRO A 42 3.20 -2.07 12.52
C PRO A 42 3.80 -3.29 11.81
N HIS A 43 3.14 -3.78 10.75
CA HIS A 43 3.64 -4.88 9.93
C HIS A 43 4.90 -4.48 9.17
N ILE A 44 4.96 -3.25 8.66
CA ILE A 44 6.14 -2.72 7.98
C ILE A 44 7.32 -2.58 8.93
N ILE A 45 7.10 -2.09 10.14
CA ILE A 45 8.15 -1.93 11.15
C ILE A 45 8.72 -3.29 11.55
N HIS A 46 7.87 -4.27 11.86
CA HIS A 46 8.33 -5.61 12.25
C HIS A 46 8.89 -6.43 11.07
N GLY A 47 8.39 -6.20 9.86
CA GLY A 47 8.83 -6.86 8.63
C GLY A 47 9.94 -6.12 7.88
N SER A 48 10.62 -5.16 8.52
CA SER A 48 11.72 -4.38 7.93
C SER A 48 11.42 -3.73 6.57
N GLY A 49 10.16 -3.42 6.28
CA GLY A 49 9.72 -2.89 4.98
C GLY A 49 9.58 -3.91 3.86
N ASP A 50 10.00 -5.17 4.06
CA ASP A 50 9.91 -6.21 3.04
C ASP A 50 8.48 -6.67 2.78
N VAL A 51 7.60 -6.54 3.79
CA VAL A 51 6.18 -6.88 3.69
C VAL A 51 5.41 -5.99 2.71
N ALA A 52 5.93 -4.80 2.39
CA ALA A 52 5.32 -3.95 1.37
C ALA A 52 5.62 -4.52 -0.02
N LYS A 53 4.58 -4.67 -0.84
CA LYS A 53 4.64 -5.13 -2.23
C LYS A 53 5.03 -4.00 -3.17
N SER A 54 5.68 -4.32 -4.29
CA SER A 54 5.86 -3.39 -5.40
C SER A 54 4.52 -3.00 -6.04
N ASN A 55 4.48 -1.90 -6.79
CA ASN A 55 3.25 -1.52 -7.48
C ASN A 55 2.83 -2.57 -8.53
N ALA A 56 3.82 -3.20 -9.18
CA ALA A 56 3.58 -4.31 -10.11
C ALA A 56 2.93 -5.53 -9.42
N GLN A 57 3.38 -5.89 -8.21
CA GLN A 57 2.79 -6.97 -7.43
C GLN A 57 1.34 -6.65 -7.03
N VAL A 58 1.09 -5.43 -6.55
CA VAL A 58 -0.28 -4.97 -6.21
C VAL A 58 -1.19 -5.01 -7.44
N ALA A 59 -0.73 -4.50 -8.59
CA ALA A 59 -1.51 -4.54 -9.83
C ALA A 59 -1.81 -5.97 -10.29
N ALA A 60 -0.87 -6.90 -10.14
CA ALA A 60 -1.09 -8.31 -10.46
C ALA A 60 -2.12 -8.97 -9.53
N GLU A 61 -2.14 -8.60 -8.25
CA GLU A 61 -3.09 -9.13 -7.26
C GLU A 61 -4.51 -8.54 -7.43
N LEU A 62 -4.64 -7.26 -7.82
CA LEU A 62 -5.94 -6.63 -8.06
C LEU A 62 -6.66 -7.09 -9.34
N ASN A 63 -5.91 -7.66 -10.30
CA ASN A 63 -6.45 -8.15 -11.59
C ASN A 63 -6.72 -9.67 -11.59
N ARG A 64 -6.67 -10.32 -10.43
CA ARG A 64 -7.06 -11.74 -10.25
C ARG A 64 -8.48 -11.84 -9.74
#